data_AF-A0A7K2QQ18-F1
#
_entry.id   AF-A0A7K2QQ18-F1
#
_cell.length_a   1.000
_cell.length_b   1.000
_cell.length_c   1.000
_cell.angle_alpha   90.00
_cell.angle_beta   90.00
_cell.angle_gamma   90.00
#
_symmetry.space_group_name_H-M   'P 1'
#
loop_
_entity.id
_entity.type
_entity.pdbx_description
1 polymer ?
#
loop_
_entity_poly.entity_id
_entity_poly.type
_entity_poly.pdbx_seq_one_letter_code
_entity_poly.pdbx_strand_id
1 'polypeptide(L)'
;VGVEDADLLDLLLSLGVPVTDPDPDPDSDSRRRHDQLNLADWARSDQRRDLLAIAADPRFRPAFRRAAYGLGGDAHAVEVMRLLAAAPGGRPMLTEWMQEVAAASTAAGLPGLPDAIHRLTWLPAEALELAREEVAAAAAADLGEILARTLRTGLFEELAWPAWESAVAEMTPSGHHGSDLTVVEAWPHLIVANSRQVRVIDAESTVLTHDLRAASSNARRYGFHYVDGELLVFWGHYGTGDIKGYWHTDPADVFTVDTTGRHWNLRSEDISLPLPGGGRATGGGVLHAGDTALPGERRLLSDGTAYWVWQHRDQEHEGGWREYDPAGGTLGRFSVPGFLADARTAHPGNGNGNTVRTESCWLRPAPAVEGSVLGTPADGLLGWRVVRVPGRGWEASDTAGRRVAVPEGSEMPVAALTFPGDE
;
A
#
# COMPACT_ATOMS: atom_id res chain seq x y z
N VAL A 1 4.69 -27.24 11.17
CA VAL A 1 6.15 -27.13 10.96
C VAL A 1 6.32 -26.13 9.84
N GLY A 2 6.85 -24.95 10.14
CA GLY A 2 6.93 -23.84 9.18
C GLY A 2 8.11 -23.96 8.25
N VAL A 3 8.15 -23.06 7.27
CA VAL A 3 9.14 -22.95 6.17
C VAL A 3 10.57 -22.56 6.65
N GLU A 4 10.78 -22.55 7.96
CA GLU A 4 11.98 -22.07 8.66
C GLU A 4 13.16 -23.04 8.60
N ASP A 5 12.91 -24.31 8.27
CA ASP A 5 13.94 -25.34 8.09
C ASP A 5 13.65 -26.12 6.78
N ALA A 6 14.39 -25.79 5.71
CA ALA A 6 14.18 -26.39 4.41
C ALA A 6 14.61 -27.88 4.37
N ASP A 7 15.58 -28.28 5.19
CA ASP A 7 16.00 -29.69 5.30
C ASP A 7 14.90 -30.52 5.97
N LEU A 8 14.34 -30.03 7.08
CA LEU A 8 13.22 -30.69 7.74
C LEU A 8 11.99 -30.73 6.84
N LEU A 9 11.67 -29.64 6.16
CA LEU A 9 10.54 -29.57 5.25
C LEU A 9 10.66 -30.56 4.09
N ASP A 10 11.83 -30.63 3.45
CA ASP A 10 12.10 -31.61 2.38
C ASP A 10 12.01 -33.05 2.89
N LEU A 11 12.49 -33.32 4.10
CA LEU A 11 12.33 -34.63 4.74
C LEU A 11 10.86 -34.98 4.96
N LEU A 12 10.08 -34.09 5.55
CA LEU A 12 8.65 -34.32 5.82
C LEU A 12 7.88 -34.58 4.52
N LEU A 13 8.11 -33.79 3.48
CA LEU A 13 7.52 -34.00 2.16
C LEU A 13 7.95 -35.34 1.55
N SER A 14 9.23 -35.71 1.65
CA SER A 14 9.73 -36.99 1.14
C SER A 14 9.12 -38.21 1.84
N LEU A 15 8.71 -38.04 3.10
CA LEU A 15 8.01 -39.06 3.90
C LEU A 15 6.49 -39.03 3.71
N GLY A 16 5.96 -38.14 2.87
CA GLY A 16 4.53 -37.98 2.64
C GLY A 16 3.78 -37.40 3.85
N VAL A 17 4.47 -36.72 4.76
CA VAL A 17 3.85 -36.07 5.92
C VAL A 17 3.16 -34.79 5.44
N PRO A 18 1.84 -34.61 5.71
CA PRO A 18 1.14 -33.38 5.35
C PRO A 18 1.77 -32.17 6.03
N VAL A 19 2.08 -31.16 5.23
CA VAL A 19 2.59 -29.85 5.67
C VAL A 19 1.62 -28.77 5.22
N THR A 20 1.48 -27.74 6.06
CA THR A 20 0.67 -26.55 5.76
C THR A 20 1.26 -25.80 4.58
N ASP A 21 0.40 -25.20 3.76
CA ASP A 21 0.81 -24.35 2.65
C ASP A 21 1.57 -23.11 3.16
N PRO A 22 2.54 -22.59 2.38
CA PRO A 22 3.16 -21.30 2.71
C PRO A 22 2.11 -20.21 2.60
N ASP A 23 1.74 -19.60 3.72
CA ASP A 23 0.70 -18.58 3.76
C ASP A 23 1.28 -17.20 3.41
N PRO A 24 0.82 -16.53 2.33
CA PRO A 24 1.23 -15.18 1.99
C PRO A 24 0.42 -14.10 2.73
N ASP A 25 -0.44 -14.44 3.70
CA ASP A 25 -1.38 -13.49 4.32
C ASP A 25 -0.66 -12.21 4.86
N PRO A 26 -0.89 -11.04 4.23
CA PRO A 26 -0.34 -9.77 4.66
C PRO A 26 -0.88 -9.29 6.02
N ASP A 27 -2.00 -9.87 6.49
CA ASP A 27 -2.59 -9.59 7.81
C ASP A 27 -2.01 -10.50 8.92
N SER A 28 -1.18 -11.50 8.56
CA SER A 28 -0.46 -12.29 9.56
C SER A 28 0.63 -11.42 10.21
N ASP A 29 0.63 -11.35 11.55
CA ASP A 29 1.54 -10.53 12.36
C ASP A 29 2.98 -10.66 11.81
N SER A 30 3.46 -9.59 11.18
CA SER A 30 4.65 -9.49 10.31
C SER A 30 5.98 -9.90 10.96
N ARG A 31 5.91 -10.40 12.19
CA ARG A 31 7.01 -10.92 12.99
C ARG A 31 7.33 -12.39 12.72
N ARG A 32 6.52 -13.12 11.96
CA ARG A 32 6.77 -14.54 11.64
C ARG A 32 6.87 -14.76 10.12
N ARG A 33 8.10 -14.97 9.65
CA ARG A 33 8.45 -15.22 8.23
C ARG A 33 8.04 -16.64 7.79
N HIS A 34 6.74 -16.93 7.80
CA HIS A 34 6.20 -18.23 7.38
C HIS A 34 5.94 -18.32 5.86
N ASP A 35 6.34 -17.29 5.10
CA ASP A 35 6.08 -17.16 3.67
C ASP A 35 7.34 -17.45 2.82
N GLN A 36 8.52 -17.62 3.39
CA GLN A 36 9.81 -17.78 2.68
C GLN A 36 10.59 -19.01 3.15
N LEU A 37 11.29 -19.68 2.22
CA LEU A 37 12.24 -20.74 2.57
C LEU A 37 13.48 -20.16 3.23
N ASN A 38 13.92 -20.76 4.33
CA ASN A 38 15.17 -20.38 4.98
C ASN A 38 16.39 -21.00 4.26
N LEU A 39 16.70 -20.48 3.07
CA LEU A 39 17.81 -20.95 2.22
C LEU A 39 19.19 -20.67 2.84
N ALA A 40 19.27 -19.65 3.69
CA ALA A 40 20.50 -19.26 4.39
C ALA A 40 20.89 -20.31 5.44
N ASP A 41 19.92 -20.82 6.22
CA ASP A 41 20.17 -21.89 7.18
C ASP A 41 20.42 -23.23 6.50
N TRP A 42 19.67 -23.55 5.43
CA TRP A 42 19.94 -24.72 4.58
C TRP A 42 21.39 -24.71 4.08
N ALA A 43 21.86 -23.59 3.50
CA ALA A 43 23.23 -23.50 2.99
C ALA A 43 24.30 -23.74 4.07
N ARG A 44 24.03 -23.38 5.33
CA ARG A 44 24.94 -23.59 6.47
C ARG A 44 24.90 -25.01 7.06
N SER A 45 23.90 -25.82 6.70
CA SER A 45 23.76 -27.19 7.21
C SER A 45 24.87 -28.11 6.69
N ASP A 46 25.48 -28.91 7.58
CA ASP A 46 26.46 -29.92 7.16
C ASP A 46 25.79 -31.17 6.54
N GLN A 47 24.48 -31.33 6.75
CA GLN A 47 23.68 -32.44 6.25
C GLN A 47 22.57 -31.96 5.30
N ARG A 48 22.93 -31.05 4.39
CA ARG A 48 22.03 -30.51 3.35
C ARG A 48 21.37 -31.63 2.55
N ARG A 49 20.05 -31.53 2.43
CA ARG A 49 19.27 -32.34 1.52
C ARG A 49 19.28 -31.74 0.12
N ASP A 50 18.96 -32.58 -0.86
CA ASP A 50 18.94 -32.23 -2.28
C ASP A 50 17.74 -31.34 -2.68
N LEU A 51 16.79 -31.07 -1.77
CA LEU A 51 15.56 -30.31 -1.99
C LEU A 51 14.60 -30.91 -3.03
N LEU A 52 14.71 -32.21 -3.31
CA LEU A 52 13.94 -32.89 -4.35
C LEU A 52 12.43 -32.90 -4.06
N ALA A 53 12.04 -33.10 -2.81
CA ALA A 53 10.63 -33.17 -2.43
C ALA A 53 9.98 -31.78 -2.45
N ILE A 54 10.71 -30.75 -2.03
CA ILE A 54 10.29 -29.34 -2.20
C ILE A 54 10.18 -28.99 -3.69
N ALA A 55 11.16 -29.39 -4.50
CA ALA A 55 11.15 -29.12 -5.93
C ALA A 55 9.98 -29.83 -6.64
N ALA A 56 9.58 -31.01 -6.19
CA ALA A 56 8.44 -31.74 -6.75
C ALA A 56 7.07 -31.13 -6.39
N ASP A 57 6.99 -30.26 -5.38
CA ASP A 57 5.75 -29.67 -4.89
C ASP A 57 5.63 -28.18 -5.32
N PRO A 58 4.76 -27.86 -6.30
CA PRO A 58 4.60 -26.50 -6.82
C PRO A 58 4.19 -25.46 -5.76
N ARG A 59 3.59 -25.90 -4.64
CA ARG A 59 3.14 -25.01 -3.55
C ARG A 59 4.28 -24.19 -2.95
N PHE A 60 5.50 -24.71 -2.99
CA PHE A 60 6.68 -24.06 -2.42
C PHE A 60 7.44 -23.14 -3.40
N ARG A 61 7.04 -23.09 -4.69
CA ARG A 61 7.67 -22.21 -5.69
C ARG A 61 7.63 -20.72 -5.29
N PRO A 62 6.49 -20.14 -4.84
CA PRO A 62 6.45 -18.75 -4.43
C PRO A 62 7.34 -18.46 -3.21
N ALA A 63 7.41 -19.38 -2.25
CA ALA A 63 8.24 -19.25 -1.05
C ALA A 63 9.74 -19.31 -1.38
N PHE A 64 10.14 -20.16 -2.33
CA PHE A 64 11.49 -20.18 -2.88
C PHE A 64 11.85 -18.86 -3.54
N ARG A 65 10.96 -18.33 -4.42
CA ARG A 65 11.20 -17.07 -5.13
C ARG A 65 11.38 -15.91 -4.16
N ARG A 66 10.49 -15.76 -3.16
CA ARG A 66 10.62 -14.71 -2.14
C ARG A 66 11.95 -14.81 -1.39
N ALA A 67 12.36 -16.02 -0.99
CA ALA A 67 13.64 -16.24 -0.34
C ALA A 67 14.83 -15.86 -1.24
N ALA A 68 14.81 -16.24 -2.53
CA ALA A 68 15.84 -15.90 -3.50
C ALA A 68 15.91 -14.38 -3.76
N TYR A 69 14.77 -13.69 -3.87
CA TYR A 69 14.70 -12.24 -4.02
C TYR A 69 15.18 -11.47 -2.77
N GLY A 70 15.10 -12.08 -1.59
CA GLY A 70 15.57 -11.52 -0.33
C GLY A 70 17.09 -11.59 -0.11
N LEU A 71 17.84 -12.26 -0.99
CA LEU A 71 19.30 -12.38 -0.88
C LEU A 71 20.00 -11.12 -1.41
N GLY A 72 20.87 -10.52 -0.58
CA GLY A 72 21.47 -9.20 -0.78
C GLY A 72 22.85 -9.17 -1.45
N GLY A 73 23.23 -10.21 -2.20
CA GLY A 73 24.47 -10.25 -3.00
C GLY A 73 25.79 -10.22 -2.21
N ASP A 74 25.76 -10.39 -0.90
CA ASP A 74 26.97 -10.59 -0.10
C ASP A 74 27.64 -11.96 -0.36
N ALA A 75 28.81 -12.19 0.23
CA ALA A 75 29.55 -13.44 0.03
C ALA A 75 28.74 -14.69 0.45
N HIS A 76 27.82 -14.56 1.41
CA HIS A 76 26.96 -15.65 1.85
C HIS A 76 25.86 -15.94 0.81
N ALA A 77 25.21 -14.89 0.29
CA ALA A 77 24.21 -15.00 -0.77
C ALA A 77 24.78 -15.64 -2.04
N VAL A 78 26.00 -15.26 -2.44
CA VAL A 78 26.71 -15.87 -3.57
C VAL A 78 26.90 -17.38 -3.36
N GLU A 79 27.30 -17.78 -2.15
CA GLU A 79 27.48 -19.19 -1.81
C GLU A 79 26.16 -19.96 -1.80
N VAL A 80 25.09 -19.38 -1.25
CA VAL A 80 23.74 -19.97 -1.29
C VAL A 80 23.33 -20.27 -2.74
N MET A 81 23.51 -19.31 -3.66
CA MET A 81 23.16 -19.49 -5.07
C MET A 81 24.00 -20.57 -5.75
N ARG A 82 25.31 -20.65 -5.44
CA ARG A 82 26.19 -21.71 -5.95
C ARG A 82 25.74 -23.09 -5.48
N LEU A 83 25.41 -23.23 -4.20
CA LEU A 83 24.92 -24.49 -3.64
C LEU A 83 23.57 -24.90 -4.25
N LEU A 84 22.66 -23.94 -4.47
CA LEU A 84 21.38 -24.20 -5.13
C LEU A 84 21.55 -24.66 -6.58
N ALA A 85 22.49 -24.08 -7.33
CA ALA A 85 22.79 -24.50 -8.70
C ALA A 85 23.34 -25.94 -8.76
N ALA A 86 24.06 -26.38 -7.72
CA ALA A 86 24.60 -27.73 -7.60
C ALA A 86 23.58 -28.76 -7.07
N ALA A 87 22.59 -28.33 -6.28
CA ALA A 87 21.59 -29.22 -5.68
C ALA A 87 20.56 -29.72 -6.71
N PRO A 88 20.28 -31.04 -6.79
CA PRO A 88 19.35 -31.62 -7.77
C PRO A 88 17.95 -30.99 -7.77
N GLY A 89 17.36 -30.72 -6.60
CA GLY A 89 16.08 -30.04 -6.46
C GLY A 89 16.17 -28.51 -6.51
N GLY A 90 17.31 -27.95 -6.10
CA GLY A 90 17.57 -26.50 -6.18
C GLY A 90 17.68 -26.00 -7.62
N ARG A 91 18.37 -26.75 -8.48
CA ARG A 91 18.66 -26.39 -9.88
C ARG A 91 17.44 -26.03 -10.72
N PRO A 92 16.35 -26.83 -10.79
CA PRO A 92 15.17 -26.45 -11.58
C PRO A 92 14.46 -25.21 -11.03
N MET A 93 14.34 -25.08 -9.71
CA MET A 93 13.73 -23.89 -9.08
C MET A 93 14.57 -22.63 -9.35
N LEU A 94 15.89 -22.76 -9.26
CA LEU A 94 16.82 -21.67 -9.57
C LEU A 94 16.82 -21.32 -11.05
N THR A 95 16.63 -22.30 -11.94
CA THR A 95 16.50 -22.07 -13.40
C THR A 95 15.28 -21.21 -13.70
N GLU A 96 14.10 -21.59 -13.17
CA GLU A 96 12.87 -20.80 -13.32
C GLU A 96 13.07 -19.36 -12.79
N TRP A 97 13.68 -19.20 -11.62
CA TRP A 97 13.96 -17.90 -11.04
C TRP A 97 14.96 -17.08 -11.89
N MET A 98 16.01 -17.71 -12.43
CA MET A 98 16.99 -17.05 -13.28
C MET A 98 16.39 -16.52 -14.59
N GLN A 99 15.46 -17.28 -15.19
CA GLN A 99 14.70 -16.83 -16.37
C GLN A 99 13.87 -15.58 -16.05
N GLU A 100 13.23 -15.55 -14.88
CA GLU A 100 12.47 -14.38 -14.41
C GLU A 100 13.37 -13.16 -14.16
N VAL A 101 14.53 -13.34 -13.51
CA VAL A 101 15.49 -12.26 -13.26
C VAL A 101 16.05 -11.69 -14.58
N ALA A 102 16.39 -12.56 -15.53
CA ALA A 102 16.86 -12.14 -16.85
C ALA A 102 15.77 -11.41 -17.63
N ALA A 103 14.54 -11.92 -17.64
CA ALA A 103 13.40 -11.26 -18.29
C ALA A 103 13.10 -9.88 -17.67
N ALA A 104 13.10 -9.78 -16.34
CA ALA A 104 12.88 -8.53 -15.62
C ALA A 104 13.90 -7.44 -15.99
N SER A 105 15.14 -7.83 -16.30
CA SER A 105 16.22 -6.90 -16.70
C SER A 105 15.98 -6.21 -18.05
N THR A 106 15.11 -6.76 -18.89
CA THR A 106 14.72 -6.16 -20.18
C THR A 106 13.32 -5.55 -20.16
N ALA A 107 12.45 -6.06 -19.29
CA ALA A 107 11.09 -5.57 -19.10
C ALA A 107 11.02 -4.31 -18.22
N ALA A 108 11.98 -4.11 -17.32
CA ALA A 108 11.99 -2.95 -16.42
C ALA A 108 11.99 -1.63 -17.22
N GLY A 109 11.25 -0.63 -16.71
CA GLY A 109 11.48 0.76 -17.07
C GLY A 109 12.79 1.27 -16.46
N LEU A 110 13.25 2.45 -16.91
CA LEU A 110 14.50 3.05 -16.46
C LEU A 110 14.67 3.09 -14.93
N PRO A 111 13.64 3.40 -14.10
CA PRO A 111 13.79 3.42 -12.65
C PRO A 111 14.14 2.06 -12.02
N GLY A 112 13.62 0.96 -12.59
CA GLY A 112 13.86 -0.40 -12.07
C GLY A 112 15.09 -1.09 -12.67
N LEU A 113 15.67 -0.52 -13.73
CA LEU A 113 16.79 -1.10 -14.45
C LEU A 113 18.07 -1.25 -13.59
N PRO A 114 18.49 -0.27 -12.75
CA PRO A 114 19.66 -0.41 -11.91
C PRO A 114 19.58 -1.63 -10.98
N ASP A 115 18.42 -1.84 -10.34
CA ASP A 115 18.21 -2.98 -9.45
C ASP A 115 18.21 -4.29 -10.21
N ALA A 116 17.59 -4.34 -11.39
CA ALA A 116 17.55 -5.53 -12.22
C ALA A 116 18.97 -5.93 -12.71
N ILE A 117 19.76 -4.95 -13.17
CA ILE A 117 21.17 -5.16 -13.56
C ILE A 117 21.99 -5.56 -12.34
N HIS A 118 21.87 -4.86 -11.21
CA HIS A 118 22.64 -5.17 -10.01
C HIS A 118 22.43 -6.62 -9.57
N ARG A 119 21.20 -7.15 -9.63
CA ARG A 119 20.93 -8.56 -9.33
C ARG A 119 21.75 -9.50 -10.21
N LEU A 120 21.88 -9.24 -11.51
CA LEU A 120 22.70 -10.06 -12.40
C LEU A 120 24.20 -9.98 -12.08
N THR A 121 24.68 -8.85 -11.56
CA THR A 121 26.13 -8.63 -11.35
C THR A 121 26.76 -9.43 -10.22
N TRP A 122 26.00 -9.81 -9.19
CA TRP A 122 26.55 -10.55 -8.05
C TRP A 122 26.37 -12.07 -8.18
N LEU A 123 25.51 -12.53 -9.08
CA LEU A 123 25.19 -13.95 -9.21
C LEU A 123 26.40 -14.77 -9.68
N PRO A 124 26.64 -15.96 -9.09
CA PRO A 124 27.73 -16.83 -9.49
C PRO A 124 27.50 -17.38 -10.91
N ALA A 125 28.60 -17.71 -11.61
CA ALA A 125 28.55 -18.23 -12.98
C ALA A 125 27.66 -19.48 -13.10
N GLU A 126 27.68 -20.34 -12.09
CA GLU A 126 26.88 -21.56 -12.01
C GLU A 126 25.37 -21.26 -12.07
N ALA A 127 24.92 -20.14 -11.50
CA ALA A 127 23.52 -19.70 -11.57
C ALA A 127 23.21 -19.05 -12.93
N LEU A 128 24.09 -18.17 -13.42
CA LEU A 128 23.93 -17.50 -14.72
C LEU A 128 23.82 -18.51 -15.88
N GLU A 129 24.57 -19.61 -15.81
CA GLU A 129 24.57 -20.68 -16.80
C GLU A 129 23.23 -21.43 -16.91
N LEU A 130 22.38 -21.38 -15.87
CA LEU A 130 21.07 -22.04 -15.89
C LEU A 130 20.09 -21.37 -16.87
N ALA A 131 20.27 -20.08 -17.16
CA ALA A 131 19.45 -19.30 -18.09
C ALA A 131 20.34 -18.54 -19.08
N ARG A 132 21.35 -19.22 -19.64
CA ARG A 132 22.40 -18.62 -20.48
C ARG A 132 21.84 -17.75 -21.61
N GLU A 133 20.81 -18.23 -22.31
CA GLU A 133 20.25 -17.52 -23.46
C GLU A 133 19.54 -16.23 -23.02
N GLU A 134 18.75 -16.30 -21.95
CA GLU A 134 18.03 -15.17 -21.38
C GLU A 134 18.99 -14.14 -20.76
N VAL A 135 20.04 -14.59 -20.08
CA VAL A 135 21.10 -13.71 -19.54
C VAL A 135 21.86 -13.02 -20.68
N ALA A 136 22.16 -13.73 -21.77
CA ALA A 136 22.78 -13.13 -22.94
C ALA A 136 21.87 -12.10 -23.61
N ALA A 137 20.56 -12.37 -23.70
CA ALA A 137 19.58 -11.42 -24.21
C ALA A 137 19.47 -10.18 -23.31
N ALA A 138 19.48 -10.35 -21.98
CA ALA A 138 19.50 -9.25 -21.02
C ALA A 138 20.76 -8.38 -21.15
N ALA A 139 21.93 -8.99 -21.35
CA ALA A 139 23.18 -8.28 -21.57
C ALA A 139 23.23 -7.55 -22.92
N ALA A 140 22.48 -8.01 -23.93
CA ALA A 140 22.39 -7.43 -25.26
C ALA A 140 21.22 -6.43 -25.42
N ALA A 141 20.51 -6.12 -24.34
CA ALA A 141 19.32 -5.26 -24.39
C ALA A 141 19.65 -3.84 -24.89
N ASP A 142 18.81 -3.32 -25.79
CA ASP A 142 18.94 -1.94 -26.27
C ASP A 142 18.46 -0.95 -25.20
N LEU A 143 19.41 -0.38 -24.46
CA LEU A 143 19.15 0.64 -23.45
C LEU A 143 18.46 1.89 -24.05
N GLY A 144 18.72 2.20 -25.31
CA GLY A 144 18.06 3.29 -26.01
C GLY A 144 16.57 3.01 -26.23
N GLU A 145 16.21 1.77 -26.57
CA GLU A 145 14.81 1.35 -26.67
C GLU A 145 14.12 1.36 -25.30
N ILE A 146 14.77 0.86 -24.25
CA ILE A 146 14.24 0.87 -22.87
C ILE A 146 14.01 2.30 -22.39
N LEU A 147 14.96 3.21 -22.65
CA LEU A 147 14.82 4.63 -22.34
C LEU A 147 13.67 5.24 -23.14
N ALA A 148 13.62 5.04 -24.46
CA ALA A 148 12.57 5.59 -25.30
C ALA A 148 11.18 5.05 -24.94
N ARG A 149 11.08 3.79 -24.50
CA ARG A 149 9.84 3.21 -23.96
C ARG A 149 9.44 3.88 -22.65
N THR A 150 10.39 4.05 -21.73
CA THR A 150 10.14 4.69 -20.42
C THR A 150 9.71 6.16 -20.57
N LEU A 151 10.38 6.92 -21.45
CA LEU A 151 10.02 8.31 -21.70
C LEU A 151 8.66 8.46 -22.38
N ARG A 152 8.23 7.47 -23.19
CA ARG A 152 6.90 7.47 -23.80
C ARG A 152 5.79 7.16 -22.80
N THR A 153 6.09 6.43 -21.72
CA THR A 153 5.13 6.13 -20.64
C THR A 153 5.06 7.24 -19.58
N GLY A 154 5.80 8.34 -19.76
CA GLY A 154 5.93 9.41 -18.78
C GLY A 154 6.87 9.09 -17.63
N LEU A 155 7.29 10.14 -16.93
CA LEU A 155 8.16 10.08 -15.76
C LEU A 155 7.40 10.54 -14.51
N PHE A 156 7.79 10.05 -13.33
CA PHE A 156 7.21 10.54 -12.07
C PHE A 156 7.49 12.03 -11.86
N GLU A 157 8.62 12.52 -12.36
CA GLU A 157 9.02 13.92 -12.33
C GLU A 157 8.12 14.84 -13.17
N GLU A 158 7.29 14.29 -14.07
CA GLU A 158 6.29 15.06 -14.80
C GLU A 158 5.03 15.30 -13.95
N LEU A 159 4.87 14.57 -12.85
CA LEU A 159 3.77 14.76 -11.90
C LEU A 159 4.12 15.89 -10.93
N ALA A 160 3.75 17.11 -11.29
CA ALA A 160 3.95 18.27 -10.45
C ALA A 160 2.74 18.52 -9.54
N TRP A 161 3.01 18.82 -8.26
CA TRP A 161 2.02 19.41 -7.36
C TRP A 161 2.67 20.60 -6.66
N PRO A 162 2.58 21.82 -7.23
CA PRO A 162 3.34 22.98 -6.77
C PRO A 162 3.16 23.30 -5.28
N ALA A 163 1.93 23.19 -4.76
CA ALA A 163 1.66 23.42 -3.35
C ALA A 163 2.33 22.38 -2.43
N TRP A 164 2.34 21.11 -2.84
CA TRP A 164 3.07 20.04 -2.13
C TRP A 164 4.58 20.25 -2.20
N GLU A 165 5.11 20.54 -3.38
CA GLU A 165 6.55 20.77 -3.59
C GLU A 165 7.07 21.96 -2.77
N SER A 166 6.34 23.08 -2.75
CA SER A 166 6.64 24.23 -1.89
C SER A 166 6.59 23.85 -0.41
N ALA A 167 5.58 23.10 0.03
CA ALA A 167 5.48 22.64 1.41
C ALA A 167 6.67 21.75 1.80
N VAL A 168 7.06 20.79 0.96
CA VAL A 168 8.22 19.92 1.22
C VAL A 168 9.51 20.74 1.23
N ALA A 169 9.73 21.62 0.26
CA ALA A 169 10.96 22.41 0.15
C ALA A 169 11.16 23.37 1.34
N GLU A 170 10.08 23.99 1.82
CA GLU A 170 10.14 24.98 2.89
C GLU A 170 10.11 24.37 4.30
N MET A 171 9.51 23.18 4.46
CA MET A 171 9.34 22.54 5.77
C MET A 171 10.33 21.42 6.05
N THR A 172 11.11 20.97 5.06
CA THR A 172 12.16 19.97 5.27
C THR A 172 13.46 20.66 5.75
N PRO A 173 13.98 20.35 6.94
CA PRO A 173 15.25 20.91 7.40
C PRO A 173 16.41 20.55 6.46
N SER A 174 17.31 21.49 6.19
CA SER A 174 18.50 21.26 5.38
C SER A 174 19.31 20.07 5.93
N GLY A 175 19.51 19.05 5.10
CA GLY A 175 20.32 17.87 5.43
C GLY A 175 19.54 16.63 5.90
N HIS A 176 18.21 16.67 5.94
CA HIS A 176 17.37 15.49 6.21
C HIS A 176 16.45 15.21 5.03
N HIS A 177 16.43 13.97 4.53
CA HIS A 177 15.54 13.55 3.43
C HIS A 177 14.14 13.27 3.98
N GLY A 178 13.28 14.28 4.09
CA GLY A 178 11.81 14.15 4.25
C GLY A 178 11.26 13.42 5.49
N SER A 179 12.09 12.76 6.29
CA SER A 179 11.70 11.87 7.40
C SER A 179 11.01 12.55 8.57
N ASP A 180 11.04 13.88 8.61
CA ASP A 180 10.49 14.69 9.70
C ASP A 180 9.13 15.31 9.34
N LEU A 181 8.61 15.06 8.13
CA LEU A 181 7.28 15.48 7.72
C LEU A 181 6.22 14.49 8.20
N THR A 182 5.13 15.01 8.72
CA THR A 182 3.88 14.30 9.00
C THR A 182 2.86 14.71 7.94
N VAL A 183 2.33 13.73 7.21
CA VAL A 183 1.27 13.92 6.22
C VAL A 183 0.00 13.32 6.78
N VAL A 184 -1.10 14.09 6.79
CA VAL A 184 -2.40 13.67 7.33
C VAL A 184 -3.49 13.99 6.30
N GLU A 185 -4.49 13.11 6.23
CA GLU A 185 -5.64 13.30 5.36
C GLU A 185 -6.46 14.54 5.79
N ALA A 186 -7.02 15.26 4.81
CA ALA A 186 -8.07 16.26 5.04
C ALA A 186 -8.93 16.45 3.79
N TRP A 187 -9.30 15.34 3.13
CA TRP A 187 -9.86 15.34 1.78
C TRP A 187 -10.94 16.43 1.57
N PRO A 188 -10.93 17.22 0.48
CA PRO A 188 -10.00 17.16 -0.66
C PRO A 188 -8.64 17.86 -0.43
N HIS A 189 -8.38 18.34 0.79
CA HIS A 189 -7.10 18.92 1.17
C HIS A 189 -6.12 17.85 1.65
N LEU A 190 -4.86 18.25 1.79
CA LEU A 190 -3.80 17.48 2.45
C LEU A 190 -3.17 18.33 3.56
N ILE A 191 -2.94 17.75 4.72
CA ILE A 191 -2.23 18.41 5.81
C ILE A 191 -0.78 17.93 5.78
N VAL A 192 0.15 18.88 5.73
CA VAL A 192 1.59 18.63 5.80
C VAL A 192 2.13 19.37 7.02
N ALA A 193 2.84 18.69 7.91
CA ALA A 193 3.34 19.26 9.15
C ALA A 193 4.77 18.83 9.44
N ASN A 194 5.53 19.65 10.16
CA ASN A 194 6.77 19.26 10.82
C ASN A 194 6.70 19.59 12.32
N SER A 195 7.82 19.63 13.01
CA SER A 195 7.87 19.97 14.45
C SER A 195 7.55 21.44 14.79
N ARG A 196 7.44 22.32 13.77
CA ARG A 196 7.33 23.78 13.92
C ARG A 196 6.11 24.39 13.26
N GLN A 197 5.62 23.81 12.17
CA GLN A 197 4.59 24.40 11.32
C GLN A 197 3.69 23.31 10.72
N VAL A 198 2.45 23.68 10.45
CA VAL A 198 1.45 22.92 9.71
C VAL A 198 0.99 23.75 8.52
N ARG A 199 0.82 23.08 7.38
CA ARG A 199 0.21 23.62 6.17
C ARG A 199 -0.96 22.74 5.76
N VAL A 200 -2.05 23.36 5.36
CA VAL A 200 -3.16 22.70 4.68
C VAL A 200 -3.09 23.15 3.23
N ILE A 201 -2.97 22.19 2.32
CA ILE A 201 -2.86 22.45 0.88
C ILE A 201 -4.07 21.86 0.15
N ASP A 202 -4.55 22.59 -0.85
CA ASP A 202 -5.48 22.07 -1.85
C ASP A 202 -4.69 21.68 -3.12
N ALA A 203 -5.41 21.47 -4.23
CA ALA A 203 -4.80 21.10 -5.50
C ALA A 203 -3.85 22.18 -6.07
N GLU A 204 -4.05 23.45 -5.75
CA GLU A 204 -3.37 24.59 -6.40
C GLU A 204 -2.47 25.36 -5.44
N SER A 205 -2.82 25.43 -4.16
CA SER A 205 -2.30 26.40 -3.21
C SER A 205 -2.25 25.89 -1.76
N THR A 206 -1.58 26.65 -0.90
CA THR A 206 -1.68 26.49 0.55
C THR A 206 -2.83 27.33 1.07
N VAL A 207 -3.87 26.69 1.60
CA VAL A 207 -5.09 27.35 2.10
C VAL A 207 -4.97 27.78 3.57
N LEU A 208 -4.05 27.17 4.33
CA LEU A 208 -3.79 27.54 5.72
C LEU A 208 -2.33 27.24 6.08
N THR A 209 -1.68 28.18 6.77
CA THR A 209 -0.36 28.00 7.38
C THR A 209 -0.46 28.36 8.85
N HIS A 210 0.00 27.45 9.73
CA HIS A 210 -0.06 27.63 11.17
C HIS A 210 1.25 27.23 11.84
N ASP A 211 1.83 28.13 12.62
CA ASP A 211 3.01 27.83 13.44
C ASP A 211 2.58 27.07 14.70
N LEU A 212 3.13 25.87 14.87
CA LEU A 212 2.85 25.04 16.03
C LEU A 212 3.31 25.74 17.30
N ARG A 213 2.38 25.87 18.26
CA ARG A 213 2.76 26.16 19.64
C ARG A 213 3.55 24.99 20.18
N ALA A 214 4.75 25.28 20.69
CA ALA A 214 5.59 24.28 21.32
C ALA A 214 4.81 23.63 22.47
N ALA A 215 4.31 22.42 22.24
CA ALA A 215 3.86 21.59 23.33
C ALA A 215 5.06 21.35 24.27
N SER A 216 4.80 21.13 25.56
CA SER A 216 5.86 20.83 26.53
C SER A 216 6.80 19.74 26.00
N SER A 217 8.05 19.70 26.47
CA SER A 217 9.14 18.84 25.95
C SER A 217 8.85 17.33 25.83
N ASN A 218 7.66 16.89 26.27
CA ASN A 218 7.19 15.51 26.29
C ASN A 218 6.13 15.19 25.22
N ALA A 219 5.75 16.13 24.36
CA ALA A 219 4.87 15.87 23.22
C ALA A 219 5.69 15.23 22.08
N ARG A 220 5.30 14.03 21.65
CA ARG A 220 6.04 13.29 20.60
C ARG A 220 5.23 12.94 19.37
N ARG A 221 3.90 13.08 19.41
CA ARG A 221 3.03 12.75 18.28
C ARG A 221 1.91 13.78 18.22
N TYR A 222 1.83 14.47 17.09
CA TYR A 222 0.73 15.36 16.75
C TYR A 222 -0.26 14.61 15.86
N GLY A 223 -1.54 14.95 16.01
CA GLY A 223 -2.63 14.68 15.10
C GLY A 223 -3.28 15.99 14.66
N PHE A 224 -3.94 15.97 13.52
CA PHE A 224 -4.53 17.15 12.88
C PHE A 224 -5.89 16.84 12.26
N HIS A 225 -6.83 17.77 12.37
CA HIS A 225 -8.04 17.80 11.53
C HIS A 225 -8.24 19.20 10.98
N TYR A 226 -8.65 19.30 9.72
CA TYR A 226 -9.02 20.57 9.10
C TYR A 226 -10.51 20.54 8.74
N VAL A 227 -11.30 21.39 9.40
CA VAL A 227 -12.78 21.39 9.36
C VAL A 227 -13.25 22.82 9.15
N ASP A 228 -14.04 23.07 8.11
CA ASP A 228 -14.68 24.36 7.84
C ASP A 228 -13.73 25.58 7.86
N GLY A 229 -12.48 25.39 7.42
CA GLY A 229 -11.47 26.44 7.44
C GLY A 229 -10.62 26.49 8.71
N GLU A 230 -10.95 25.68 9.73
CA GLU A 230 -10.27 25.66 11.01
C GLU A 230 -9.43 24.38 11.21
N LEU A 231 -8.19 24.56 11.65
CA LEU A 231 -7.28 23.48 12.01
C LEU A 231 -7.37 23.16 13.51
N LEU A 232 -7.70 21.92 13.84
CA LEU A 232 -7.50 21.33 15.17
C LEU A 232 -6.11 20.70 15.23
N VAL A 233 -5.34 21.09 16.23
CA VAL A 233 -4.03 20.50 16.55
C VAL A 233 -4.16 19.75 17.87
N PHE A 234 -3.78 18.48 17.91
CA PHE A 234 -3.79 17.69 19.13
C PHE A 234 -2.58 16.79 19.26
N TRP A 235 -2.23 16.40 20.48
CA TRP A 235 -1.06 15.57 20.76
C TRP A 235 -1.27 14.71 22.00
N GLY A 236 -0.60 13.56 22.00
CA GLY A 236 -0.52 12.69 23.18
C GLY A 236 0.73 12.95 24.01
N HIS A 237 0.61 12.87 25.34
CA HIS A 237 1.75 12.84 26.25
C HIS A 237 2.16 11.40 26.59
N TYR A 238 3.47 11.17 26.66
CA TYR A 238 3.99 9.85 27.05
C TYR A 238 3.62 9.53 28.50
N GLY A 239 2.95 8.39 28.71
CA GLY A 239 2.70 7.82 30.03
C GLY A 239 1.45 8.30 30.78
N THR A 240 0.77 9.37 30.31
CA THR A 240 -0.46 9.87 30.96
C THR A 240 -1.74 9.40 30.26
N GLY A 241 -1.67 9.07 28.97
CA GLY A 241 -2.84 8.71 28.17
C GLY A 241 -3.71 9.90 27.74
N ASP A 242 -3.58 11.05 28.41
CA ASP A 242 -4.29 12.28 28.06
C ASP A 242 -3.84 12.83 26.69
N ILE A 243 -4.84 13.16 25.87
CA ILE A 243 -4.66 13.90 24.62
C ILE A 243 -5.03 15.35 24.89
N LYS A 244 -4.14 16.26 24.49
CA LYS A 244 -4.35 17.71 24.57
C LYS A 244 -4.50 18.28 23.17
N GLY A 245 -5.26 19.35 23.03
CA GLY A 245 -5.43 20.00 21.74
C GLY A 245 -5.84 21.45 21.88
N TYR A 246 -5.75 22.17 20.77
CA TYR A 246 -6.25 23.53 20.61
C TYR A 246 -6.71 23.72 19.16
N TRP A 247 -7.64 24.65 18.95
CA TRP A 247 -8.00 25.12 17.62
C TRP A 247 -7.07 26.26 17.21
N HIS A 248 -6.61 26.28 15.96
CA HIS A 248 -5.63 27.27 15.49
C HIS A 248 -6.13 28.73 15.60
N THR A 249 -7.45 28.92 15.69
CA THR A 249 -8.13 30.21 15.91
C THR A 249 -7.92 30.76 17.33
N ASP A 250 -7.75 29.88 18.32
CA ASP A 250 -7.34 30.24 19.69
C ASP A 250 -6.31 29.26 20.24
N PRO A 251 -5.03 29.38 19.83
CA PRO A 251 -4.00 28.42 20.20
C PRO A 251 -3.53 28.53 21.65
N ALA A 252 -4.05 29.50 22.42
CA ALA A 252 -3.78 29.63 23.84
C ALA A 252 -4.74 28.78 24.69
N ASP A 253 -5.93 28.49 24.18
CA ASP A 253 -6.94 27.67 24.85
C ASP A 253 -6.67 26.18 24.59
N VAL A 254 -5.84 25.59 25.46
CA VAL A 254 -5.51 24.15 25.38
C VAL A 254 -6.48 23.34 26.24
N PHE A 255 -7.24 22.47 25.60
CA PHE A 255 -8.21 21.56 26.24
C PHE A 255 -7.72 20.11 26.25
N THR A 256 -8.37 19.28 27.08
CA THR A 256 -8.26 17.82 26.97
C THR A 256 -9.20 17.37 25.88
N VAL A 257 -8.68 16.64 24.90
CA VAL A 257 -9.48 16.07 23.81
C VAL A 257 -10.18 14.83 24.35
N ASP A 258 -11.52 14.85 24.36
CA ASP A 258 -12.30 13.65 24.65
C ASP A 258 -12.29 12.75 23.41
N THR A 259 -12.07 11.46 23.59
CA THR A 259 -11.84 10.53 22.48
C THR A 259 -12.67 9.27 22.66
N THR A 260 -13.65 9.07 21.78
CA THR A 260 -14.42 7.83 21.77
C THR A 260 -13.73 6.80 20.87
N GLY A 261 -12.81 5.97 21.40
CA GLY A 261 -12.25 4.81 20.67
C GLY A 261 -10.74 4.84 20.37
N ARG A 262 -10.33 4.31 19.20
CA ARG A 262 -8.93 4.01 18.80
C ARG A 262 -8.08 5.24 18.44
N HIS A 263 -8.18 6.32 19.19
CA HIS A 263 -7.44 7.58 18.95
C HIS A 263 -5.95 7.52 19.32
N TRP A 264 -5.47 6.34 19.75
CA TRP A 264 -4.05 6.08 19.97
C TRP A 264 -3.23 6.17 18.68
N ASN A 265 -3.87 6.04 17.51
CA ASN A 265 -3.25 6.32 16.23
C ASN A 265 -3.60 7.75 15.78
N LEU A 266 -2.81 8.72 16.26
CA LEU A 266 -2.86 10.14 15.85
C LEU A 266 -2.55 10.38 14.35
N ARG A 267 -2.47 9.30 13.55
CA ARG A 267 -2.13 9.22 12.13
C ARG A 267 -3.03 8.18 11.45
N SER A 268 -4.33 8.30 11.64
CA SER A 268 -5.29 7.44 10.95
C SER A 268 -5.19 7.62 9.44
N GLU A 269 -5.34 6.52 8.71
CA GLU A 269 -5.41 6.49 7.25
C GLU A 269 -6.87 6.56 6.75
N ASP A 270 -7.84 6.54 7.67
CA ASP A 270 -9.25 6.60 7.33
C ASP A 270 -9.62 8.03 6.91
N ILE A 271 -10.10 8.17 5.68
CA ILE A 271 -10.38 9.47 5.06
C ILE A 271 -11.72 10.01 5.56
N SER A 272 -11.70 11.21 6.15
CA SER A 272 -12.91 11.97 6.48
C SER A 272 -13.43 12.74 5.26
N LEU A 273 -14.73 13.07 5.26
CA LEU A 273 -15.36 13.81 4.15
C LEU A 273 -16.07 15.08 4.65
N PRO A 274 -15.91 16.24 3.97
CA PRO A 274 -16.66 17.45 4.29
C PRO A 274 -18.14 17.25 3.99
N LEU A 275 -18.99 17.80 4.86
CA LEU A 275 -20.44 17.78 4.69
C LEU A 275 -20.94 19.10 4.10
N PRO A 276 -21.96 19.08 3.20
CA PRO A 276 -22.54 20.30 2.66
C PRO A 276 -23.11 21.28 3.70
N GLY A 277 -23.50 20.78 4.88
CA GLY A 277 -24.03 21.56 5.99
C GLY A 277 -22.99 22.09 6.98
N GLY A 278 -21.70 21.90 6.70
CA GLY A 278 -20.61 22.14 7.64
C GLY A 278 -20.24 20.86 8.41
N GLY A 279 -19.02 20.85 8.94
CA GLY A 279 -18.43 19.72 9.62
C GLY A 279 -17.87 18.65 8.67
N ARG A 280 -17.28 17.61 9.26
CA ARG A 280 -16.69 16.48 8.55
C ARG A 280 -17.16 15.16 9.10
N ALA A 281 -17.66 14.31 8.22
CA ALA A 281 -17.99 12.93 8.56
C ALA A 281 -16.70 12.11 8.72
N THR A 282 -16.54 11.51 9.90
CA THR A 282 -15.40 10.62 10.22
C THR A 282 -15.78 9.14 10.13
N GLY A 283 -17.05 8.85 9.87
CA GLY A 283 -17.61 7.49 9.87
C GLY A 283 -18.03 6.97 11.25
N GLY A 284 -17.67 7.67 12.34
CA GLY A 284 -18.19 7.44 13.69
C GLY A 284 -18.87 8.67 14.31
N GLY A 285 -19.06 9.73 13.52
CA GLY A 285 -19.71 10.98 13.91
C GLY A 285 -19.35 12.12 12.95
N VAL A 286 -19.75 13.33 13.31
CA VAL A 286 -19.36 14.55 12.59
C VAL A 286 -18.50 15.40 13.51
N LEU A 287 -17.33 15.78 13.02
CA LEU A 287 -16.46 16.75 13.67
C LEU A 287 -16.78 18.15 13.16
N HIS A 288 -17.03 19.09 14.05
CA HIS A 288 -17.23 20.51 13.75
C HIS A 288 -16.09 21.36 14.29
N ALA A 289 -15.91 22.55 13.71
CA ALA A 289 -15.02 23.56 14.26
C ALA A 289 -15.43 23.91 15.70
N GLY A 290 -14.46 23.98 16.60
CA GLY A 290 -14.66 24.23 18.03
C GLY A 290 -14.95 22.99 18.89
N ASP A 291 -15.17 21.82 18.30
CA ASP A 291 -15.39 20.59 19.06
C ASP A 291 -14.16 20.23 19.89
N THR A 292 -14.40 19.73 21.11
CA THR A 292 -13.37 19.22 22.03
C THR A 292 -13.41 17.70 22.19
N ALA A 293 -14.42 17.06 21.59
CA ALA A 293 -14.58 15.61 21.57
C ALA A 293 -14.44 15.09 20.13
N LEU A 294 -13.51 14.16 19.91
CA LEU A 294 -13.30 13.55 18.60
C LEU A 294 -14.23 12.35 18.40
N PRO A 295 -15.06 12.36 17.35
CA PRO A 295 -15.87 11.20 17.00
C PRO A 295 -14.97 10.03 16.60
N GLY A 296 -15.47 8.80 16.74
CA GLY A 296 -14.74 7.63 16.24
C GLY A 296 -14.49 7.74 14.73
N GLU A 297 -13.39 7.15 14.27
CA GLU A 297 -13.06 7.09 12.84
C GLU A 297 -13.34 5.70 12.27
N ARG A 298 -13.86 5.68 11.05
CA ARG A 298 -14.08 4.48 10.26
C ARG A 298 -13.90 4.81 8.79
N ARG A 299 -13.39 3.86 8.00
CA ARG A 299 -13.42 3.92 6.54
C ARG A 299 -14.80 4.35 6.05
N LEU A 300 -14.81 5.34 5.15
CA LEU A 300 -15.99 6.02 4.65
C LEU A 300 -16.00 6.02 3.12
N LEU A 301 -17.18 5.78 2.53
CA LEU A 301 -17.47 6.03 1.13
C LEU A 301 -18.59 7.05 1.01
N SER A 302 -18.63 7.77 -0.09
CA SER A 302 -19.81 8.55 -0.49
C SER A 302 -19.93 8.63 -2.00
N ASP A 303 -21.16 8.49 -2.48
CA ASP A 303 -21.53 8.74 -3.88
C ASP A 303 -22.06 10.17 -4.09
N GLY A 304 -21.79 11.07 -3.14
CA GLY A 304 -22.27 12.46 -3.15
C GLY A 304 -23.69 12.63 -2.63
N THR A 305 -24.45 11.54 -2.44
CA THR A 305 -25.83 11.59 -1.92
C THR A 305 -26.00 10.81 -0.62
N ALA A 306 -25.35 9.67 -0.50
CA ALA A 306 -25.35 8.82 0.67
C ALA A 306 -23.92 8.52 1.13
N TYR A 307 -23.81 7.96 2.33
CA TYR A 307 -22.54 7.58 2.95
C TYR A 307 -22.57 6.12 3.38
N TRP A 308 -21.40 5.48 3.37
CA TRP A 308 -21.23 4.12 3.86
C TRP A 308 -20.01 4.02 4.74
N VAL A 309 -20.09 3.27 5.82
CA VAL A 309 -18.96 2.98 6.71
C VAL A 309 -18.65 1.50 6.74
N TRP A 310 -17.38 1.16 6.91
CA TRP A 310 -16.97 -0.22 7.05
C TRP A 310 -17.28 -0.74 8.47
N GLN A 311 -18.08 -1.79 8.56
CA GLN A 311 -18.25 -2.57 9.78
C GLN A 311 -17.31 -3.77 9.72
N HIS A 312 -16.41 -3.89 10.71
CA HIS A 312 -15.62 -5.10 10.88
C HIS A 312 -16.50 -6.29 11.25
N ARG A 313 -16.02 -7.49 10.91
CA ARG A 313 -16.65 -8.75 11.30
C ARG A 313 -16.91 -8.80 12.81
N ASP A 314 -18.11 -9.27 13.18
CA ASP A 314 -18.48 -9.59 14.55
C ASP A 314 -19.11 -11.00 14.63
N GLN A 315 -19.73 -11.34 15.76
CA GLN A 315 -20.33 -12.67 15.95
C GLN A 315 -21.57 -12.90 15.06
N GLU A 316 -22.23 -11.83 14.62
CA GLU A 316 -23.50 -11.89 13.89
C GLU A 316 -23.30 -11.62 12.39
N HIS A 317 -22.26 -10.87 12.00
CA HIS A 317 -22.02 -10.42 10.63
C HIS A 317 -20.58 -10.65 10.19
N GLU A 318 -20.39 -11.07 8.93
CA GLU A 318 -19.06 -11.31 8.33
C GLU A 318 -18.23 -10.02 8.09
N GLY A 319 -18.81 -8.84 8.33
CA GLY A 319 -18.22 -7.54 8.05
C GLY A 319 -18.60 -7.03 6.65
N GLY A 320 -18.54 -5.71 6.46
CA GLY A 320 -18.86 -5.08 5.19
C GLY A 320 -19.32 -3.63 5.30
N TRP A 321 -19.62 -3.05 4.14
CA TRP A 321 -20.16 -1.70 4.04
C TRP A 321 -21.60 -1.61 4.52
N ARG A 322 -21.91 -0.56 5.30
CA ARG A 322 -23.27 -0.23 5.73
C ARG A 322 -23.58 1.22 5.46
N GLU A 323 -24.83 1.47 5.07
CA GLU A 323 -25.37 2.82 4.96
C GLU A 323 -25.16 3.56 6.30
N TYR A 324 -24.79 4.83 6.19
CA TYR A 324 -24.46 5.68 7.31
C TYR A 324 -25.13 7.03 7.10
N ASP A 325 -25.79 7.52 8.14
CA ASP A 325 -26.29 8.90 8.22
C ASP A 325 -25.34 9.70 9.11
N PRO A 326 -24.50 10.60 8.54
CA PRO A 326 -23.61 11.43 9.34
C PRO A 326 -24.36 12.32 10.34
N ALA A 327 -25.50 12.89 9.95
CA ALA A 327 -26.21 13.85 10.79
C ALA A 327 -26.79 13.20 12.06
N GLY A 328 -27.35 12.00 11.93
CA GLY A 328 -27.88 11.23 13.05
C GLY A 328 -26.87 10.29 13.72
N GLY A 329 -25.70 10.07 13.11
CA GLY A 329 -24.74 9.06 13.56
C GLY A 329 -25.28 7.62 13.51
N THR A 330 -26.27 7.34 12.66
CA THR A 330 -26.98 6.05 12.64
C THR A 330 -26.52 5.15 11.50
N LEU A 331 -26.57 3.83 11.73
CA LEU A 331 -26.24 2.82 10.72
C LEU A 331 -27.52 2.24 10.12
N GLY A 332 -27.58 2.24 8.79
CA GLY A 332 -28.62 1.61 8.00
C GLY A 332 -28.30 0.14 7.67
N ARG A 333 -28.83 -0.35 6.55
CA ARG A 333 -28.61 -1.73 6.10
C ARG A 333 -27.21 -1.93 5.51
N PHE A 334 -26.80 -3.19 5.39
CA PHE A 334 -25.64 -3.56 4.58
C PHE A 334 -25.95 -3.31 3.10
N SER A 335 -25.16 -2.45 2.47
CA SER A 335 -25.22 -2.16 1.04
C SER A 335 -23.89 -1.54 0.60
N VAL A 336 -23.72 -1.36 -0.71
CA VAL A 336 -22.58 -0.67 -1.31
C VAL A 336 -23.10 0.38 -2.29
N PRO A 337 -22.31 1.43 -2.60
CA PRO A 337 -22.63 2.35 -3.68
C PRO A 337 -22.87 1.64 -5.01
N GLY A 338 -23.70 2.20 -5.89
CA GLY A 338 -24.00 1.64 -7.21
C GLY A 338 -22.74 1.29 -8.01
N PHE A 339 -21.74 2.17 -7.98
CA PHE A 339 -20.43 1.97 -8.62
C PHE A 339 -19.74 0.65 -8.21
N LEU A 340 -19.82 0.27 -6.93
CA LEU A 340 -19.28 -0.99 -6.41
C LEU A 340 -20.21 -2.17 -6.68
N ALA A 341 -21.53 -1.96 -6.62
CA ALA A 341 -22.52 -2.98 -6.96
C ALA A 341 -22.38 -3.43 -8.43
N ASP A 342 -22.16 -2.49 -9.35
CA ASP A 342 -21.97 -2.77 -10.78
C ASP A 342 -20.75 -3.66 -11.04
N ALA A 343 -19.66 -3.49 -10.28
CA ALA A 343 -18.49 -4.38 -10.40
C ALA A 343 -18.83 -5.82 -10.00
N ARG A 344 -19.68 -6.00 -8.98
CA ARG A 344 -20.15 -7.32 -8.55
C ARG A 344 -21.06 -7.96 -9.60
N THR A 345 -21.91 -7.17 -10.26
CA THR A 345 -22.82 -7.65 -11.31
C THR A 345 -22.08 -7.96 -12.61
N ALA A 346 -21.08 -7.16 -12.99
CA ALA A 346 -20.24 -7.40 -14.17
C ALA A 346 -19.38 -8.67 -14.04
N HIS A 347 -19.07 -9.06 -12.81
CA HIS A 347 -18.33 -10.28 -12.48
C HIS A 347 -19.18 -11.19 -11.58
N PRO A 348 -20.34 -11.68 -12.08
CA PRO A 348 -21.27 -12.44 -11.25
C PRO A 348 -20.55 -13.69 -10.77
N GLY A 349 -20.28 -13.74 -9.46
CA GLY A 349 -19.53 -14.83 -8.83
C GLY A 349 -20.21 -16.17 -9.14
N ASN A 350 -19.68 -16.89 -10.12
CA ASN A 350 -20.09 -18.22 -10.48
C ASN A 350 -19.45 -19.20 -9.48
N GLY A 351 -19.98 -19.19 -8.26
CA GLY A 351 -19.85 -20.27 -7.29
C GLY A 351 -18.48 -20.54 -6.67
N ASN A 352 -17.38 -19.90 -7.10
CA ASN A 352 -16.08 -19.93 -6.39
C ASN A 352 -15.00 -19.00 -7.03
N GLY A 353 -15.04 -17.69 -6.76
CA GLY A 353 -13.77 -16.98 -6.59
C GLY A 353 -13.59 -15.58 -7.17
N ASN A 354 -14.55 -15.00 -7.90
CA ASN A 354 -14.47 -13.56 -8.16
C ASN A 354 -14.78 -12.80 -6.86
N THR A 355 -13.78 -12.12 -6.31
CA THR A 355 -13.91 -11.40 -5.03
C THR A 355 -13.60 -9.93 -5.25
N VAL A 356 -14.62 -9.09 -5.15
CA VAL A 356 -14.41 -7.64 -5.03
C VAL A 356 -13.70 -7.39 -3.71
N ARG A 357 -12.51 -6.76 -3.75
CA ARG A 357 -11.80 -6.33 -2.55
C ARG A 357 -12.40 -5.02 -2.08
N THR A 358 -13.56 -5.14 -1.46
CA THR A 358 -14.40 -4.03 -1.01
C THR A 358 -13.66 -3.06 -0.09
N GLU A 359 -12.68 -3.56 0.66
CA GLU A 359 -11.79 -2.84 1.54
C GLU A 359 -10.79 -1.93 0.81
N SER A 360 -10.49 -2.24 -0.46
CA SER A 360 -9.56 -1.49 -1.32
C SER A 360 -10.27 -0.65 -2.38
N CYS A 361 -11.60 -0.73 -2.42
CA CYS A 361 -12.44 0.11 -3.25
C CYS A 361 -12.75 1.42 -2.51
N TRP A 362 -12.80 2.53 -3.24
CA TRP A 362 -13.17 3.83 -2.69
C TRP A 362 -14.02 4.63 -3.66
N LEU A 363 -14.85 5.52 -3.13
CA LEU A 363 -15.72 6.44 -3.87
C LEU A 363 -15.97 7.65 -2.99
N ARG A 364 -15.72 8.85 -3.53
CA ARG A 364 -15.85 10.10 -2.78
C ARG A 364 -16.08 11.31 -3.68
N PRO A 365 -16.81 12.33 -3.20
CA PRO A 365 -16.88 13.64 -3.83
C PRO A 365 -15.51 14.26 -4.02
N ALA A 366 -15.24 14.84 -5.18
CA ALA A 366 -13.97 15.44 -5.52
C ALA A 366 -14.18 16.72 -6.34
N PRO A 367 -13.41 17.80 -6.09
CA PRO A 367 -13.39 18.93 -7.00
C PRO A 367 -12.77 18.54 -8.35
N ALA A 368 -13.20 19.20 -9.42
CA ALA A 368 -12.52 19.08 -10.71
C ALA A 368 -11.20 19.86 -10.64
N VAL A 369 -10.10 19.17 -10.97
CA VAL A 369 -8.75 19.74 -11.00
C VAL A 369 -8.17 19.48 -12.39
N GLU A 370 -7.80 20.56 -13.09
CA GLU A 370 -7.17 20.46 -14.40
C GLU A 370 -5.82 19.74 -14.29
N GLY A 371 -5.53 18.83 -15.22
CA GLY A 371 -4.28 18.06 -15.20
C GLY A 371 -4.19 17.00 -14.10
N SER A 372 -5.27 16.72 -13.36
CA SER A 372 -5.28 15.63 -12.38
C SER A 372 -4.97 14.28 -13.02
N VAL A 373 -3.98 13.57 -12.46
CA VAL A 373 -3.61 12.19 -12.87
C VAL A 373 -4.74 11.18 -12.65
N LEU A 374 -5.64 11.47 -11.70
CA LEU A 374 -6.85 10.68 -11.46
C LEU A 374 -8.00 11.08 -12.40
N GLY A 375 -7.75 11.95 -13.37
CA GLY A 375 -8.75 12.41 -14.33
C GLY A 375 -9.77 13.36 -13.73
N THR A 376 -10.73 13.76 -14.56
CA THR A 376 -11.86 14.60 -14.14
C THR A 376 -12.89 13.74 -13.38
N PRO A 377 -13.36 14.18 -12.21
CA PRO A 377 -14.43 13.48 -11.49
C PRO A 377 -15.69 13.31 -12.35
N ALA A 378 -16.16 12.07 -12.50
CA ALA A 378 -17.42 11.78 -13.18
C ALA A 378 -18.58 12.07 -12.23
N ASP A 379 -19.51 12.96 -12.63
CA ASP A 379 -20.61 13.44 -11.78
C ASP A 379 -20.13 13.99 -10.41
N GLY A 380 -18.94 14.60 -10.37
CA GLY A 380 -18.34 15.12 -9.14
C GLY A 380 -17.71 14.05 -8.24
N LEU A 381 -17.55 12.82 -8.72
CA LEU A 381 -17.00 11.69 -7.97
C LEU A 381 -15.71 11.15 -8.59
N LEU A 382 -14.72 10.91 -7.72
CA LEU A 382 -13.63 10.01 -8.01
C LEU A 382 -13.86 8.70 -7.27
N GLY A 383 -13.55 7.59 -7.92
CA GLY A 383 -13.63 6.28 -7.32
C GLY A 383 -12.73 5.27 -7.98
N TRP A 384 -12.45 4.20 -7.24
CA TRP A 384 -11.68 3.05 -7.67
C TRP A 384 -12.37 1.79 -7.20
N ARG A 385 -12.46 0.79 -8.07
CA ARG A 385 -12.93 -0.54 -7.73
C ARG A 385 -12.01 -1.59 -8.31
N VAL A 386 -11.78 -2.65 -7.54
CA VAL A 386 -10.87 -3.74 -7.89
C VAL A 386 -11.48 -5.09 -7.56
N VAL A 387 -11.34 -6.03 -8.50
CA VAL A 387 -11.90 -7.38 -8.46
C VAL A 387 -10.78 -8.37 -8.70
N ARG A 388 -10.64 -9.37 -7.82
CA ARG A 388 -9.81 -10.53 -8.11
C ARG A 388 -10.60 -11.48 -9.00
N VAL A 389 -10.01 -11.89 -10.11
CA VAL A 389 -10.55 -12.88 -11.04
C VAL A 389 -9.62 -14.10 -11.03
N PRO A 390 -10.00 -15.24 -10.42
CA PRO A 390 -9.12 -16.39 -10.28
C PRO A 390 -8.56 -16.88 -11.61
N GLY A 391 -7.25 -17.06 -11.66
CA GLY A 391 -6.54 -17.51 -12.87
C GLY A 391 -6.33 -16.42 -13.91
N ARG A 392 -6.80 -15.20 -13.65
CA ARG A 392 -6.55 -14.00 -14.48
C ARG A 392 -5.83 -12.89 -13.72
N GLY A 393 -5.94 -12.85 -12.39
CA GLY A 393 -5.34 -11.83 -11.54
C GLY A 393 -6.33 -10.75 -11.12
N TRP A 394 -5.99 -9.49 -11.32
CA TRP A 394 -6.79 -8.36 -10.90
C TRP A 394 -7.36 -7.60 -12.09
N GLU A 395 -8.64 -7.24 -12.00
CA GLU A 395 -9.30 -6.30 -12.89
C GLU A 395 -9.82 -5.13 -12.07
N ALA A 396 -9.50 -3.91 -12.49
CA ALA A 396 -9.86 -2.70 -11.78
C ALA A 396 -10.30 -1.58 -12.71
N SER A 397 -11.09 -0.65 -12.20
CA SER A 397 -11.58 0.51 -12.95
C SER A 397 -11.92 1.69 -12.06
N ASP A 398 -11.89 2.88 -12.65
CA ASP A 398 -12.31 4.10 -11.98
C ASP A 398 -13.72 4.55 -12.41
N THR A 399 -14.17 5.69 -11.88
CA THR A 399 -15.46 6.32 -12.24
C THR A 399 -15.49 6.88 -13.66
N ALA A 400 -14.34 7.17 -14.26
CA ALA A 400 -14.21 7.62 -15.65
C ALA A 400 -14.20 6.46 -16.68
N GLY A 401 -14.20 5.21 -16.21
CA GLY A 401 -14.20 4.01 -17.03
C GLY A 401 -12.82 3.54 -17.49
N ARG A 402 -11.73 4.17 -17.04
CA ARG A 402 -10.37 3.66 -17.25
C ARG A 402 -10.24 2.30 -16.56
N ARG A 403 -9.50 1.38 -17.18
CA ARG A 403 -9.38 0.00 -16.71
C ARG A 403 -7.93 -0.41 -16.59
N VAL A 404 -7.64 -1.20 -15.55
CA VAL A 404 -6.34 -1.83 -15.34
C VAL A 404 -6.58 -3.32 -15.15
N ALA A 405 -5.82 -4.14 -15.87
CA ALA A 405 -5.81 -5.59 -15.68
C ALA A 405 -4.36 -6.03 -15.48
N VAL A 406 -4.10 -6.75 -14.39
CA VAL A 406 -2.77 -7.32 -14.10
C VAL A 406 -2.87 -8.81 -13.84
N PRO A 407 -1.90 -9.62 -14.31
CA PRO A 407 -1.99 -11.07 -14.26
C PRO A 407 -1.95 -11.62 -12.82
N GLU A 408 -2.37 -12.87 -12.65
CA GLU A 408 -2.32 -13.58 -11.36
C GLU A 408 -0.90 -13.55 -10.77
N GLY A 409 -0.79 -13.31 -9.47
CA GLY A 409 0.49 -13.13 -8.79
C GLY A 409 1.05 -11.70 -8.82
N SER A 410 0.42 -10.77 -9.55
CA SER A 410 0.77 -9.35 -9.51
C SER A 410 0.23 -8.67 -8.26
N GLU A 411 0.88 -7.57 -7.88
CA GLU A 411 0.35 -6.65 -6.86
C GLU A 411 -1.00 -6.08 -7.28
N MET A 412 -1.86 -5.83 -6.28
CA MET A 412 -3.20 -5.32 -6.51
C MET A 412 -3.12 -3.86 -6.99
N PRO A 413 -3.78 -3.49 -8.09
CA PRO A 413 -3.72 -2.12 -8.59
C PRO A 413 -4.55 -1.18 -7.69
N VAL A 414 -3.99 -0.01 -7.38
CA VAL A 414 -4.57 0.95 -6.42
C VAL A 414 -5.22 2.18 -7.09
N ALA A 415 -4.87 2.45 -8.35
CA ALA A 415 -5.44 3.52 -9.18
C ALA A 415 -5.09 3.29 -10.66
N ALA A 416 -5.77 4.02 -11.54
CA ALA A 416 -5.33 4.25 -12.92
C ALA A 416 -4.83 5.70 -13.02
N LEU A 417 -3.56 5.87 -13.39
CA LEU A 417 -2.96 7.17 -13.62
C LEU A 417 -2.89 7.44 -15.12
N THR A 418 -2.96 8.71 -15.50
CA THR A 418 -2.67 9.15 -16.86
C THR A 418 -1.45 10.06 -16.80
N PHE A 419 -0.42 9.69 -17.54
CA PHE A 419 0.80 10.48 -17.69
C PHE A 419 0.74 11.37 -18.93
N PRO A 420 1.46 12.51 -18.94
CA PRO A 420 1.67 13.30 -20.15
C PRO A 420 2.34 12.45 -21.24
N GLY A 421 1.56 11.96 -22.21
CA GLY A 421 2.05 11.07 -23.27
C GLY A 421 1.26 9.78 -23.45
N ASP A 422 0.36 9.47 -22.50
CA ASP A 422 -0.65 8.43 -22.69
C ASP A 422 -1.67 8.91 -23.76
N GLU A 423 -1.64 8.30 -24.96
CA GLU A 423 -2.71 8.38 -25.97
C GLU A 423 -3.63 7.16 -25.92
#